data_AF-A0A935QFJ6-F1
#
_entry.id   AF-A0A935QFJ6-F1
#
_cell.length_a   1.000
_cell.length_b   1.000
_cell.length_c   1.000
_cell.angle_alpha   90.00
_cell.angle_beta   90.00
_cell.angle_gamma   90.00
#
_symmetry.space_group_name_H-M   'P 1'
#
loop_
_entity.id
_entity.type
_entity.pdbx_description
1 polymer ?
#
loop_
_entity_poly.entity_id
_entity_poly.type
_entity_poly.pdbx_seq_one_letter_code
_entity_poly.pdbx_strand_id
1 'polypeptide(L)'
;MRFKTMLTLALIVALAATAAVAGTPKSDGRTDIETFQRMNRIHGDAFSARADFQGFEGGVIPAGWTQTIVNPARTWGVSGATSVGALEGTYCAFVGYDLTVFQNETLSFTQAIDVAGGESVLSFWMAGALGTTWDLNVAETVEVNGLPVFDFDSNVTAHMTYEQYFVDLGAYDGQTVTITFRYEGVDGDLHVLDAVMVDDGTGYSPPPPPPPPANDTCATAIDLQEQGLASFQVDLCLAAGDYSAPSGGCTGYTSAGNDVVYKIYLAAGEAFTATETGTHDSALWVVTDCANTAGTCVAGADDTFSGDTEIVSFNAPAAGWYYLIVDAYGTGACSLTTVTVDAPVSNENTSWSNVKTMYR
;
A
#
# COMPACT_ATOMS: atom_id res chain seq x y z
N MET A 1 -29.60 84.37 -17.72
CA MET A 1 -29.30 83.54 -18.92
C MET A 1 -28.87 82.17 -18.40
N ARG A 2 -29.72 81.15 -18.53
CA ARG A 2 -29.69 80.11 -19.60
C ARG A 2 -28.34 79.33 -19.53
N PHE A 3 -28.27 78.04 -19.23
CA PHE A 3 -29.08 76.91 -19.72
C PHE A 3 -29.16 75.76 -18.69
N LYS A 4 -30.35 75.16 -18.61
CA LYS A 4 -30.61 73.80 -18.12
C LYS A 4 -30.15 72.80 -19.19
N THR A 5 -29.44 71.74 -18.78
CA THR A 5 -29.58 70.43 -19.42
C THR A 5 -29.48 69.36 -18.32
N MET A 6 -30.65 68.83 -17.95
CA MET A 6 -30.78 67.56 -17.26
C MET A 6 -30.39 66.46 -18.24
N LEU A 7 -29.45 65.60 -17.86
CA LEU A 7 -29.37 64.25 -18.41
C LEU A 7 -29.31 63.29 -17.22
N THR A 8 -30.43 62.63 -17.00
CA THR A 8 -30.63 61.56 -16.03
C THR A 8 -29.78 60.37 -16.48
N LEU A 9 -28.69 60.09 -15.77
CA LEU A 9 -28.01 58.79 -15.87
C LEU A 9 -28.32 58.02 -14.59
N ALA A 10 -29.05 56.91 -14.78
CA ALA A 10 -29.52 56.05 -13.72
C ALA A 10 -28.33 55.49 -12.92
N LEU A 11 -28.44 55.68 -11.61
CA LEU A 11 -27.64 55.09 -10.56
C LEU A 11 -27.85 53.57 -10.57
N ILE A 12 -26.92 52.80 -11.15
CA ILE A 12 -26.74 51.39 -10.81
C ILE A 12 -25.52 51.35 -9.88
N VAL A 13 -25.79 51.46 -8.58
CA VAL A 13 -24.83 51.07 -7.54
C VAL A 13 -24.84 49.55 -7.53
N ALA A 14 -23.86 48.95 -8.20
CA ALA A 14 -23.52 47.56 -7.95
C ALA A 14 -22.88 47.48 -6.56
N LEU A 15 -23.70 47.12 -5.56
CA LEU A 15 -23.21 46.62 -4.27
C LEU A 15 -22.66 45.21 -4.53
N ALA A 16 -21.42 45.12 -5.01
CA ALA A 16 -20.61 43.92 -4.84
C ALA A 16 -19.72 44.19 -3.62
N ALA A 17 -20.02 43.48 -2.54
CA ALA A 17 -19.36 43.65 -1.25
C ALA A 17 -17.84 43.46 -1.38
N THR A 18 -17.11 44.55 -1.25
CA THR A 18 -15.70 44.54 -0.86
C THR A 18 -15.62 44.12 0.61
N ALA A 19 -15.58 42.82 0.87
CA ALA A 19 -15.10 42.30 2.15
C ALA A 19 -13.57 42.26 2.11
N ALA A 20 -12.93 43.41 2.26
CA ALA A 20 -11.56 43.44 2.73
C ALA A 20 -11.58 43.07 4.23
N VAL A 21 -11.21 41.84 4.57
CA VAL A 21 -10.78 41.51 5.94
C VAL A 21 -9.25 41.45 5.91
N ALA A 22 -8.62 42.59 6.22
CA ALA A 22 -7.27 42.58 6.76
C ALA A 22 -7.40 42.31 8.27
N GLY A 23 -6.96 41.14 8.71
CA GLY A 23 -7.01 40.73 10.11
C GLY A 23 -6.31 39.39 10.38
N THR A 24 -4.98 39.46 10.56
CA THR A 24 -4.08 38.51 11.28
C THR A 24 -3.69 37.18 10.59
N PRO A 25 -2.38 36.84 10.52
CA PRO A 25 -1.91 35.52 10.11
C PRO A 25 -1.98 34.49 11.24
N LYS A 26 -2.18 33.22 10.86
CA LYS A 26 -2.15 31.99 11.68
C LYS A 26 -3.23 31.85 12.77
N SER A 27 -4.39 31.32 12.38
CA SER A 27 -4.97 30.17 13.09
C SER A 27 -5.06 29.06 12.05
N ASP A 28 -4.51 27.90 12.36
CA ASP A 28 -4.60 26.74 11.50
C ASP A 28 -6.06 26.54 11.05
N GLY A 29 -6.30 26.40 9.75
CA GLY A 29 -7.62 26.03 9.23
C GLY A 29 -8.03 24.60 9.62
N ARG A 30 -7.44 24.06 10.69
CA ARG A 30 -7.78 22.79 11.28
C ARG A 30 -9.11 22.97 11.98
N THR A 31 -10.16 22.39 11.43
CA THR A 31 -10.99 21.54 12.29
C THR A 31 -10.01 20.67 13.08
N ASP A 32 -10.01 20.78 14.40
CA ASP A 32 -9.06 20.01 15.19
C ASP A 32 -9.15 18.53 14.82
N ILE A 33 -8.00 17.86 14.82
CA ILE A 33 -7.87 16.48 14.36
C ILE A 33 -8.84 15.55 15.12
N GLU A 34 -9.28 15.93 16.33
CA GLU A 34 -10.27 15.21 17.14
C GLU A 34 -11.71 15.35 16.63
N THR A 35 -12.09 16.50 16.08
CA THR A 35 -13.40 16.76 15.48
C THR A 35 -13.52 16.04 14.13
N PHE A 36 -12.42 16.01 13.38
CA PHE A 36 -12.32 15.26 12.13
C PHE A 36 -12.30 13.74 12.37
N GLN A 37 -11.52 13.25 13.33
CA GLN A 37 -11.55 11.83 13.78
C GLN A 37 -12.88 11.40 14.41
N ARG A 38 -13.74 12.34 14.83
CA ARG A 38 -15.11 12.06 15.29
C ARG A 38 -16.09 11.80 14.16
N MET A 39 -15.88 12.38 12.98
CA MET A 39 -16.67 12.06 11.77
C MET A 39 -16.40 10.61 11.32
N ASN A 40 -15.18 10.13 11.58
CA ASN A 40 -14.67 8.82 11.17
C ASN A 40 -15.20 7.60 11.98
N ARG A 41 -16.37 7.67 12.62
CA ARG A 41 -16.82 6.61 13.57
C ARG A 41 -18.22 6.05 13.37
N ILE A 42 -18.90 6.39 12.28
CA ILE A 42 -20.33 6.07 12.15
C ILE A 42 -20.67 5.63 10.71
N HIS A 43 -20.75 4.29 10.50
CA HIS A 43 -21.36 3.53 9.37
C HIS A 43 -20.57 3.53 8.04
N GLY A 44 -20.54 2.52 7.15
CA GLY A 44 -21.16 1.18 7.04
C GLY A 44 -21.63 0.88 5.60
N ASP A 45 -20.90 0.01 4.87
CA ASP A 45 -21.20 -0.74 3.62
C ASP A 45 -20.88 -0.16 2.20
N ALA A 46 -19.96 -0.90 1.54
CA ALA A 46 -19.68 -1.25 0.11
C ALA A 46 -19.87 -0.27 -1.08
N PHE A 47 -18.80 -0.17 -1.89
CA PHE A 47 -18.43 0.96 -2.78
C PHE A 47 -18.67 0.83 -4.29
N SER A 48 -19.12 -0.31 -4.81
CA SER A 48 -19.10 -0.54 -6.27
C SER A 48 -20.19 0.20 -7.09
N ALA A 49 -20.73 1.32 -6.61
CA ALA A 49 -21.86 2.01 -7.24
C ALA A 49 -21.79 3.55 -7.25
N ARG A 50 -20.71 4.20 -6.78
CA ARG A 50 -20.61 5.67 -6.77
C ARG A 50 -19.95 6.20 -8.05
N ALA A 51 -20.54 7.23 -8.64
CA ALA A 51 -20.15 7.77 -9.94
C ALA A 51 -18.80 8.51 -9.94
N ASP A 52 -18.33 8.94 -8.77
CA ASP A 52 -17.20 9.87 -8.62
C ASP A 52 -15.97 9.24 -7.94
N PHE A 53 -15.91 7.91 -7.88
CA PHE A 53 -14.74 7.17 -7.41
C PHE A 53 -13.69 7.04 -8.52
N GLN A 54 -12.45 7.38 -8.20
CA GLN A 54 -11.33 7.34 -9.14
C GLN A 54 -10.10 6.63 -8.53
N GLY A 55 -9.99 5.33 -8.79
CA GLY A 55 -8.82 4.50 -8.47
C GLY A 55 -7.87 4.25 -9.65
N PHE A 56 -7.92 5.09 -10.69
CA PHE A 56 -7.00 5.09 -11.86
C PHE A 56 -6.85 3.79 -12.68
N GLU A 57 -7.69 2.79 -12.44
CA GLU A 57 -7.66 1.47 -13.09
C GLU A 57 -7.81 1.45 -14.63
N GLY A 58 -8.17 2.59 -15.23
CA GLY A 58 -8.12 2.78 -16.68
C GLY A 58 -6.71 2.84 -17.27
N GLY A 59 -5.66 2.92 -16.43
CA GLY A 59 -4.26 2.99 -16.83
C GLY A 59 -3.86 4.30 -17.52
N VAL A 60 -4.75 5.30 -17.49
CA VAL A 60 -4.55 6.62 -18.09
C VAL A 60 -5.23 7.67 -17.24
N ILE A 61 -4.79 8.93 -17.39
CA ILE A 61 -5.46 10.06 -16.73
C ILE A 61 -6.95 10.07 -17.14
N PRO A 62 -7.89 10.13 -16.17
CA PRO A 62 -9.29 9.89 -16.47
C PRO A 62 -9.90 10.98 -17.35
N ALA A 63 -10.91 10.61 -18.15
CA ALA A 63 -11.65 11.59 -18.92
C ALA A 63 -12.31 12.62 -17.99
N GLY A 64 -12.22 13.91 -18.34
CA GLY A 64 -12.72 15.01 -17.50
C GLY A 64 -11.70 15.57 -16.52
N TRP A 65 -10.56 14.89 -16.33
CA TRP A 65 -9.42 15.42 -15.60
C TRP A 65 -8.51 16.20 -16.54
N THR A 66 -7.87 17.24 -16.02
CA THR A 66 -6.96 18.11 -16.77
C THR A 66 -5.62 18.23 -16.07
N GLN A 67 -4.58 18.54 -16.85
CA GLN A 67 -3.23 18.71 -16.35
C GLN A 67 -2.66 20.06 -16.77
N THR A 68 -1.94 20.69 -15.85
CA THR A 68 -0.94 21.70 -16.20
C THR A 68 0.39 20.99 -16.26
N ILE A 69 1.06 21.06 -17.41
CA ILE A 69 2.32 20.37 -17.66
C ILE A 69 3.42 21.41 -17.84
N VAL A 70 4.31 21.54 -16.86
CA VAL A 70 5.49 22.42 -16.95
C VAL A 70 6.71 21.61 -17.37
N ASN A 71 6.94 20.44 -16.78
CA ASN A 71 7.96 19.48 -17.15
C ASN A 71 7.33 18.21 -17.76
N PRO A 72 7.26 18.08 -19.10
CA PRO A 72 6.64 16.92 -19.73
C PRO A 72 7.38 15.60 -19.49
N ALA A 73 8.63 15.63 -19.03
CA ALA A 73 9.38 14.42 -18.67
C ALA A 73 9.01 13.90 -17.27
N ARG A 74 8.49 14.78 -16.41
CA ARG A 74 8.17 14.54 -15.00
C ARG A 74 6.87 15.28 -14.64
N THR A 75 5.76 14.75 -15.14
CA THR A 75 4.41 15.25 -14.85
C THR A 75 3.51 14.12 -14.36
N TRP A 76 2.28 14.45 -13.96
CA TRP A 76 1.32 13.44 -13.52
C TRP A 76 1.10 12.37 -14.59
N GLY A 77 1.23 11.12 -14.20
CA GLY A 77 0.98 9.94 -15.02
C GLY A 77 0.18 8.90 -14.24
N VAL A 78 -0.13 7.79 -14.89
CA VAL A 78 -0.78 6.63 -14.26
C VAL A 78 0.09 5.40 -14.44
N SER A 79 0.39 4.70 -13.35
CA SER A 79 1.26 3.50 -13.35
C SER A 79 1.04 2.67 -12.09
N GLY A 80 1.19 1.34 -12.19
CA GLY A 80 1.32 0.44 -11.05
C GLY A 80 2.77 0.15 -10.64
N ALA A 81 3.73 0.49 -11.50
CA ALA A 81 5.14 0.19 -11.33
C ALA A 81 5.89 1.36 -10.66
N THR A 82 5.31 1.92 -9.60
CA THR A 82 5.99 2.89 -8.73
C THR A 82 6.70 2.15 -7.60
N SER A 83 7.63 2.80 -6.88
CA SER A 83 8.27 2.18 -5.71
C SER A 83 7.32 1.95 -4.54
N VAL A 84 6.16 2.64 -4.53
CA VAL A 84 5.10 2.49 -3.52
C VAL A 84 4.04 1.45 -3.96
N GLY A 85 3.88 1.24 -5.27
CA GLY A 85 2.76 0.47 -5.83
C GLY A 85 1.47 1.30 -5.92
N ALA A 86 0.40 0.68 -6.43
CA ALA A 86 -0.97 1.21 -6.30
C ALA A 86 -1.53 0.84 -4.93
N LEU A 87 -2.44 1.66 -4.38
CA LEU A 87 -3.10 1.35 -3.11
C LEU A 87 -3.98 0.11 -3.25
N GLU A 88 -4.77 0.11 -4.33
CA GLU A 88 -5.64 -0.99 -4.70
C GLU A 88 -5.61 -1.17 -6.22
N GLY A 89 -6.01 -2.35 -6.68
CA GLY A 89 -6.03 -2.63 -8.11
C GLY A 89 -4.63 -2.64 -8.72
N THR A 90 -4.51 -2.08 -9.92
CA THR A 90 -3.31 -2.17 -10.75
C THR A 90 -2.61 -0.84 -10.91
N TYR A 91 -3.31 0.29 -10.81
CA TYR A 91 -2.77 1.59 -11.21
C TYR A 91 -3.09 2.68 -10.19
N CYS A 92 -2.11 3.54 -9.92
CA CYS A 92 -2.32 4.81 -9.24
C CYS A 92 -1.91 5.98 -10.12
N ALA A 93 -2.33 7.20 -9.77
CA ALA A 93 -1.73 8.41 -10.33
C ALA A 93 -0.40 8.69 -9.61
N PHE A 94 0.58 9.22 -10.33
CA PHE A 94 1.88 9.54 -9.73
C PHE A 94 2.53 10.74 -10.42
N VAL A 95 3.43 11.40 -9.70
CA VAL A 95 4.36 12.39 -10.25
C VAL A 95 5.74 12.11 -9.68
N GLY A 96 6.72 11.97 -10.57
CA GLY A 96 8.13 11.80 -10.19
C GLY A 96 8.87 13.12 -10.16
N TYR A 97 10.03 13.14 -9.52
CA TYR A 97 10.86 14.33 -9.37
C TYR A 97 11.86 14.54 -10.52
N ASP A 98 12.28 15.79 -10.67
CA ASP A 98 13.44 16.22 -11.44
C ASP A 98 14.40 17.00 -10.54
N LEU A 99 15.67 16.59 -10.52
CA LEU A 99 16.72 17.20 -9.70
C LEU A 99 17.09 18.63 -10.13
N THR A 100 16.70 19.04 -11.35
CA THR A 100 17.25 20.24 -11.99
C THR A 100 16.22 21.14 -12.65
N VAL A 101 15.03 20.62 -12.92
CA VAL A 101 13.96 21.34 -13.60
C VAL A 101 12.85 21.62 -12.60
N PHE A 102 12.46 22.90 -12.51
CA PHE A 102 11.30 23.29 -11.72
C PHE A 102 10.03 22.69 -12.29
N GLN A 103 9.27 22.05 -11.42
CA GLN A 103 7.99 21.43 -11.67
C GLN A 103 6.90 22.28 -11.03
N ASN A 104 5.78 22.45 -11.73
CA ASN A 104 4.53 22.95 -11.17
C ASN A 104 3.40 22.22 -11.89
N GLU A 105 3.34 20.93 -11.59
CA GLU A 105 2.50 19.96 -12.28
C GLU A 105 1.19 19.82 -11.53
N THR A 106 0.09 19.95 -12.26
CA THR A 106 -1.24 19.84 -11.66
C THR A 106 -2.01 18.69 -12.26
N LEU A 107 -2.85 18.06 -11.45
CA LEU A 107 -3.88 17.12 -11.86
C LEU A 107 -5.21 17.58 -11.25
N SER A 108 -6.18 17.93 -12.08
CA SER A 108 -7.39 18.63 -11.66
C SER A 108 -8.66 18.00 -12.22
N PHE A 109 -9.75 18.11 -11.48
CA PHE A 109 -11.10 17.80 -11.97
C PHE A 109 -12.12 18.80 -11.43
N THR A 110 -13.31 18.81 -12.01
CA THR A 110 -14.40 19.69 -11.59
C THR A 110 -15.47 18.87 -10.90
N GLN A 111 -15.97 19.36 -9.76
CA GLN A 111 -17.00 18.71 -8.97
C GLN A 111 -18.12 19.70 -8.66
N ALA A 112 -19.37 19.29 -8.86
CA ALA A 112 -20.52 19.99 -8.27
C ALA A 112 -20.68 19.50 -6.82
N ILE A 113 -20.86 20.40 -5.87
CA ILE A 113 -20.94 20.08 -4.45
C ILE A 113 -22.40 20.20 -4.00
N ASP A 114 -23.03 19.07 -3.69
CA ASP A 114 -24.34 18.95 -3.06
C ASP A 114 -24.19 18.28 -1.69
N VAL A 115 -24.08 19.08 -0.62
CA VAL A 115 -23.94 18.56 0.74
C VAL A 115 -25.17 17.76 1.16
N ALA A 116 -26.37 18.16 0.72
CA ALA A 116 -27.59 17.41 0.98
C ALA A 116 -27.65 16.08 0.20
N GLY A 117 -26.96 16.02 -0.95
CA GLY A 117 -26.70 14.84 -1.75
C GLY A 117 -25.58 13.94 -1.22
N GLY A 118 -24.86 14.38 -0.19
CA GLY A 118 -23.74 13.63 0.41
C GLY A 118 -22.40 13.88 -0.26
N GLU A 119 -22.16 15.07 -0.82
CA GLU A 119 -20.89 15.50 -1.39
C GLU A 119 -20.27 16.58 -0.50
N SER A 120 -19.95 16.26 0.75
CA SER A 120 -19.43 17.22 1.73
C SER A 120 -17.93 17.12 1.98
N VAL A 121 -17.27 16.07 1.48
CA VAL A 121 -15.88 15.75 1.78
C VAL A 121 -15.20 15.21 0.53
N LEU A 122 -14.03 15.73 0.22
CA LEU A 122 -13.09 15.06 -0.68
C LEU A 122 -12.27 14.09 0.15
N SER A 123 -12.23 12.81 -0.22
CA SER A 123 -11.32 11.82 0.35
C SER A 123 -10.37 11.28 -0.72
N PHE A 124 -9.14 10.99 -0.32
CA PHE A 124 -8.09 10.50 -1.22
C PHE A 124 -6.98 9.84 -0.42
N TRP A 125 -6.19 9.01 -1.10
CA TRP A 125 -4.99 8.41 -0.53
C TRP A 125 -3.75 8.93 -1.22
N MET A 126 -2.75 9.26 -0.42
CA MET A 126 -1.50 9.79 -0.94
C MET A 126 -0.33 9.18 -0.18
N ALA A 127 0.77 8.96 -0.89
CA ALA A 127 2.07 8.64 -0.31
C ALA A 127 3.16 9.49 -0.97
N GLY A 128 4.22 9.77 -0.22
CA GLY A 128 5.35 10.57 -0.64
C GLY A 128 6.46 10.58 0.41
N ALA A 129 7.51 11.37 0.19
CA ALA A 129 8.61 11.47 1.14
C ALA A 129 8.26 12.44 2.29
N LEU A 130 8.51 12.02 3.52
CA LEU A 130 8.47 12.88 4.71
C LEU A 130 9.69 12.59 5.61
N GLY A 131 10.28 13.62 6.21
CA GLY A 131 11.32 13.49 7.23
C GLY A 131 12.71 13.15 6.66
N THR A 132 12.89 13.35 5.36
CA THR A 132 14.17 13.20 4.66
C THR A 132 14.70 14.56 4.25
N THR A 133 15.78 14.63 3.48
CA THR A 133 16.28 15.93 2.98
C THR A 133 15.49 16.48 1.78
N TRP A 134 14.51 15.73 1.27
CA TRP A 134 13.79 16.03 0.02
C TRP A 134 12.41 16.64 0.25
N ASP A 135 11.82 16.47 1.44
CA ASP A 135 10.47 16.96 1.75
C ASP A 135 10.36 18.49 1.61
N LEU A 136 11.38 19.24 2.02
CA LEU A 136 11.38 20.71 1.91
C LEU A 136 11.62 21.26 0.49
N ASN A 137 11.87 20.39 -0.49
CA ASN A 137 12.24 20.80 -1.86
C ASN A 137 11.03 20.98 -2.77
N VAL A 138 9.88 20.43 -2.37
CA VAL A 138 8.63 20.42 -3.12
C VAL A 138 7.46 20.69 -2.19
N ALA A 139 6.39 21.22 -2.75
CA ALA A 139 5.13 21.42 -2.05
C ALA A 139 4.03 20.62 -2.75
N GLU A 140 3.47 19.66 -2.05
CA GLU A 140 2.30 18.91 -2.50
C GLU A 140 1.05 19.40 -1.80
N THR A 141 0.18 20.03 -2.58
CA THR A 141 -1.02 20.66 -2.05
C THR A 141 -2.26 20.16 -2.76
N VAL A 142 -3.38 20.17 -2.02
CA VAL A 142 -4.70 20.14 -2.62
C VAL A 142 -5.28 21.54 -2.56
N GLU A 143 -5.79 22.00 -3.69
CA GLU A 143 -6.42 23.29 -3.85
C GLU A 143 -7.88 23.14 -4.26
N VAL A 144 -8.74 24.02 -3.75
CA VAL A 144 -10.12 24.19 -4.20
C VAL A 144 -10.25 25.58 -4.80
N ASN A 145 -10.60 25.66 -6.09
CA ASN A 145 -10.64 26.90 -6.86
C ASN A 145 -9.32 27.70 -6.81
N GLY A 146 -8.19 26.99 -6.77
CA GLY A 146 -6.85 27.58 -6.70
C GLY A 146 -6.45 28.11 -5.32
N LEU A 147 -7.21 27.81 -4.27
CA LEU A 147 -6.85 28.09 -2.88
C LEU A 147 -6.37 26.81 -2.20
N PRO A 148 -5.15 26.75 -1.67
CA PRO A 148 -4.67 25.62 -0.90
C PRO A 148 -5.55 25.35 0.32
N VAL A 149 -6.01 24.11 0.45
CA VAL A 149 -6.83 23.61 1.57
C VAL A 149 -6.18 22.43 2.29
N PHE A 150 -5.15 21.83 1.69
CA PHE A 150 -4.34 20.77 2.26
C PHE A 150 -2.89 20.92 1.80
N ASP A 151 -1.96 20.51 2.66
CA ASP A 151 -0.51 20.54 2.44
C ASP A 151 0.11 19.27 3.02
N PHE A 152 0.69 18.44 2.16
CA PHE A 152 1.17 17.10 2.48
C PHE A 152 2.18 17.12 3.64
N ASP A 153 3.20 17.97 3.58
CA ASP A 153 4.28 18.06 4.57
C ASP A 153 3.79 18.26 6.01
N SER A 154 2.64 18.93 6.16
CA SER A 154 2.08 19.27 7.46
C SER A 154 1.06 18.27 7.99
N ASN A 155 0.69 17.27 7.20
CA ASN A 155 -0.40 16.32 7.50
C ASN A 155 0.01 14.84 7.48
N VAL A 156 1.20 14.51 6.99
CA VAL A 156 1.68 13.12 6.83
C VAL A 156 2.42 12.68 8.08
N THR A 157 2.38 11.37 8.37
CA THR A 157 3.10 10.78 9.50
C THR A 157 4.04 9.64 9.12
N ALA A 158 3.94 9.13 7.89
CA ALA A 158 4.74 8.02 7.39
C ALA A 158 5.44 8.33 6.06
N HIS A 159 6.66 7.84 5.91
CA HIS A 159 7.44 7.97 4.68
C HIS A 159 7.06 6.87 3.67
N MET A 160 6.75 7.23 2.42
CA MET A 160 6.44 6.33 1.31
C MET A 160 5.37 5.28 1.63
N THR A 161 4.42 5.63 2.50
CA THR A 161 3.30 4.78 2.91
C THR A 161 2.01 5.50 2.59
N TYR A 162 1.05 4.79 2.00
CA TYR A 162 -0.27 5.35 1.74
C TYR A 162 -0.97 5.72 3.05
N GLU A 163 -1.39 6.98 3.12
CA GLU A 163 -2.24 7.51 4.19
C GLU A 163 -3.48 8.14 3.56
N GLN A 164 -4.58 8.07 4.31
CA GLN A 164 -5.86 8.63 3.89
C GLN A 164 -6.00 10.05 4.37
N TYR A 165 -6.47 10.91 3.46
CA TYR A 165 -6.70 12.31 3.74
C TYR A 165 -8.10 12.71 3.33
N PHE A 166 -8.53 13.79 3.93
CA PHE A 166 -9.86 14.33 3.75
C PHE A 166 -9.81 15.85 3.76
N VAL A 167 -10.65 16.45 2.94
CA VAL A 167 -10.83 17.89 2.84
C VAL A 167 -12.33 18.17 2.96
N ASP A 168 -12.70 19.01 3.93
CA ASP A 168 -14.07 19.48 4.09
C ASP A 168 -14.45 20.39 2.92
N LEU A 169 -15.50 20.01 2.20
CA LEU A 169 -16.07 20.75 1.08
C LEU A 169 -17.39 21.44 1.43
N GLY A 170 -17.87 21.34 2.68
CA GLY A 170 -19.17 21.86 3.09
C GLY A 170 -19.35 23.37 2.86
N ALA A 171 -18.26 24.15 2.87
CA ALA A 171 -18.29 25.57 2.55
C ALA A 171 -18.61 25.87 1.06
N TYR A 172 -18.55 24.85 0.20
CA TYR A 172 -18.78 24.96 -1.24
C TYR A 172 -20.16 24.43 -1.66
N ASP A 173 -21.06 24.14 -0.71
CA ASP A 173 -22.42 23.66 -1.00
C ASP A 173 -23.14 24.50 -2.07
N GLY A 174 -23.70 23.82 -3.07
CA GLY A 174 -24.36 24.40 -4.23
C GLY A 174 -23.42 25.02 -5.28
N GLN A 175 -22.11 24.88 -5.14
CA GLN A 175 -21.12 25.40 -6.10
C GLN A 175 -20.52 24.27 -6.95
N THR A 176 -20.05 24.65 -8.13
CA THR A 176 -19.13 23.81 -8.91
C THR A 176 -17.71 24.30 -8.67
N VAL A 177 -16.86 23.44 -8.13
CA VAL A 177 -15.47 23.74 -7.76
C VAL A 177 -14.50 22.99 -8.65
N THR A 178 -13.30 23.55 -8.82
CA THR A 178 -12.14 22.82 -9.35
C THR A 178 -11.29 22.35 -8.19
N ILE A 179 -11.08 21.04 -8.12
CA ILE A 179 -10.16 20.39 -7.17
C ILE A 179 -8.85 20.14 -7.92
N THR A 180 -7.73 20.50 -7.31
CA THR A 180 -6.41 20.39 -7.93
C THR A 180 -5.43 19.76 -6.96
N PHE A 181 -4.80 18.66 -7.38
CA PHE A 181 -3.59 18.13 -6.77
C PHE A 181 -2.39 18.78 -7.47
N ARG A 182 -1.52 19.43 -6.71
CA ARG A 182 -0.35 20.14 -7.23
C ARG A 182 0.92 19.56 -6.65
N TYR A 183 1.94 19.41 -7.51
CA TYR A 183 3.33 19.18 -7.14
C TYR A 183 4.15 20.36 -7.64
N GLU A 184 4.73 21.14 -6.72
CA GLU A 184 5.45 22.38 -7.04
C GLU A 184 6.82 22.46 -6.37
N GLY A 185 7.90 22.45 -7.14
CA GLY A 185 9.27 22.57 -6.62
C GLY A 185 10.33 22.01 -7.56
N VAL A 186 11.53 21.76 -7.01
CA VAL A 186 12.68 21.16 -7.71
C VAL A 186 13.28 20.15 -6.77
N ASP A 187 13.65 18.96 -7.22
CA ASP A 187 14.41 18.01 -6.39
C ASP A 187 13.62 17.44 -5.18
N GLY A 188 12.33 17.18 -5.38
CA GLY A 188 11.51 16.44 -4.41
C GLY A 188 11.69 14.93 -4.52
N ASP A 189 10.66 14.17 -4.13
CA ASP A 189 10.61 12.71 -4.33
C ASP A 189 9.36 12.30 -5.13
N LEU A 190 9.14 11.00 -5.29
CA LEU A 190 7.93 10.44 -5.87
C LEU A 190 6.72 10.77 -4.98
N HIS A 191 5.64 11.26 -5.59
CA HIS A 191 4.32 11.31 -4.97
C HIS A 191 3.32 10.46 -5.75
N VAL A 192 2.50 9.71 -5.02
CA VAL A 192 1.45 8.85 -5.57
C VAL A 192 0.10 9.23 -4.97
N LEU A 193 -0.95 9.15 -5.79
CA LEU A 193 -2.32 9.49 -5.47
C LEU A 193 -3.23 8.36 -5.93
N ASP A 194 -4.14 7.92 -5.08
CA ASP A 194 -5.08 6.86 -5.40
C ASP A 194 -6.42 7.04 -4.67
N ALA A 195 -7.43 6.27 -5.09
CA ALA A 195 -8.76 6.20 -4.49
C ALA A 195 -9.36 7.60 -4.17
N VAL A 196 -9.39 8.48 -5.17
CA VAL A 196 -9.95 9.83 -5.04
C VAL A 196 -11.47 9.77 -5.16
N MET A 197 -12.18 10.43 -4.25
CA MET A 197 -13.64 10.52 -4.31
C MET A 197 -14.18 11.74 -3.57
N VAL A 198 -15.37 12.18 -3.98
CA VAL A 198 -16.15 13.18 -3.25
C VAL A 198 -17.40 12.51 -2.69
N ASP A 199 -17.55 12.56 -1.37
CA ASP A 199 -18.57 11.85 -0.60
C ASP A 199 -18.94 12.60 0.69
N ASP A 200 -19.66 11.94 1.60
CA ASP A 200 -20.18 12.51 2.85
C ASP A 200 -19.19 12.37 4.02
N GLY A 201 -17.94 12.01 3.74
CA GLY A 201 -16.89 11.71 4.70
C GLY A 201 -16.99 10.30 5.29
N THR A 202 -17.95 9.49 4.86
CA THR A 202 -18.14 8.10 5.33
C THR A 202 -17.57 7.08 4.34
N GLY A 203 -16.97 7.56 3.25
CA GLY A 203 -16.85 6.80 2.01
C GLY A 203 -15.54 6.08 1.73
N TYR A 204 -14.65 5.82 2.70
CA TYR A 204 -13.61 4.83 2.42
C TYR A 204 -13.05 4.21 3.71
N SER A 205 -13.38 2.94 3.93
CA SER A 205 -12.50 2.01 4.62
C SER A 205 -11.72 1.30 3.52
N PRO A 206 -10.38 1.31 3.53
CA PRO A 206 -9.63 0.45 2.61
C PRO A 206 -10.18 -0.96 2.75
N PRO A 207 -10.26 -1.75 1.66
CA PRO A 207 -10.35 -3.18 1.85
C PRO A 207 -9.23 -3.54 2.83
N PRO A 208 -9.54 -4.27 3.92
CA PRO A 208 -8.48 -4.66 4.84
C PRO A 208 -7.36 -5.28 4.00
N PRO A 209 -6.08 -5.01 4.33
CA PRO A 209 -4.97 -5.62 3.61
C PRO A 209 -5.28 -7.11 3.43
N PRO A 210 -4.97 -7.69 2.25
CA PRO A 210 -5.26 -9.09 2.01
C PRO A 210 -4.82 -9.88 3.23
N PRO A 211 -5.70 -10.72 3.82
CA PRO A 211 -5.33 -11.45 5.01
C PRO A 211 -4.03 -12.19 4.72
N PRO A 212 -3.10 -12.27 5.70
CA PRO A 212 -1.86 -12.98 5.48
C PRO A 212 -2.12 -14.38 4.91
N PRO A 213 -1.19 -14.91 4.10
CA PRO A 213 -1.40 -16.20 3.46
C PRO A 213 -1.73 -17.26 4.51
N ALA A 214 -2.45 -18.31 4.11
CA ALA A 214 -2.91 -19.32 5.07
C ALA A 214 -1.75 -19.91 5.89
N ASN A 215 -0.53 -19.93 5.37
CA ASN A 215 0.67 -20.40 6.03
C ASN A 215 1.53 -19.31 6.71
N ASP A 216 1.02 -18.11 6.93
CA ASP A 216 1.72 -17.04 7.66
C ASP A 216 2.20 -17.54 9.03
N THR A 217 1.32 -18.25 9.75
CA THR A 217 1.68 -18.85 11.04
C THR A 217 1.82 -20.37 10.99
N CYS A 218 2.63 -20.88 11.91
CA CYS A 218 2.73 -22.28 12.30
C CYS A 218 1.38 -22.98 12.53
N ALA A 219 0.37 -22.27 13.02
CA ALA A 219 -0.94 -22.85 13.34
C ALA A 219 -1.66 -23.38 12.09
N THR A 220 -1.39 -22.77 10.95
CA THR A 220 -2.04 -23.02 9.67
C THR A 220 -1.03 -23.40 8.58
N ALA A 221 0.15 -23.87 8.99
CA ALA A 221 1.21 -24.32 8.10
C ALA A 221 0.70 -25.30 7.03
N ILE A 222 1.03 -25.01 5.77
CA ILE A 222 0.60 -25.81 4.62
C ILE A 222 1.36 -27.12 4.58
N ASP A 223 0.62 -28.22 4.44
CA ASP A 223 1.17 -29.56 4.26
C ASP A 223 1.64 -29.76 2.82
N LEU A 224 2.96 -29.85 2.61
CA LEU A 224 3.57 -30.01 1.30
C LEU A 224 3.17 -31.33 0.62
N GLN A 225 2.99 -32.40 1.40
CA GLN A 225 2.66 -33.72 0.88
C GLN A 225 1.18 -33.81 0.53
N GLU A 226 0.29 -33.30 1.39
CA GLU A 226 -1.16 -33.26 1.13
C GLU A 226 -1.49 -32.44 -0.12
N GLN A 227 -0.79 -31.32 -0.32
CA GLN A 227 -0.97 -30.44 -1.48
C GLN A 227 -0.19 -30.90 -2.73
N GLY A 228 0.68 -31.91 -2.61
CA GLY A 228 1.51 -32.41 -3.71
C GLY A 228 2.49 -31.36 -4.27
N LEU A 229 2.98 -30.46 -3.41
CA LEU A 229 3.82 -29.33 -3.79
C LEU A 229 5.29 -29.75 -3.92
N ALA A 230 5.79 -29.82 -5.15
CA ALA A 230 7.23 -30.03 -5.43
C ALA A 230 7.93 -28.74 -5.91
N SER A 231 7.17 -27.77 -6.43
CA SER A 231 7.65 -26.44 -6.82
C SER A 231 6.48 -25.46 -6.78
N PHE A 232 6.68 -24.29 -6.17
CA PHE A 232 5.63 -23.30 -5.99
C PHE A 232 6.23 -21.89 -5.79
N GLN A 233 5.42 -20.87 -6.05
CA GLN A 233 5.77 -19.48 -5.76
C GLN A 233 5.17 -19.02 -4.43
N VAL A 234 5.90 -18.16 -3.73
CA VAL A 234 5.50 -17.53 -2.48
C VAL A 234 5.75 -16.05 -2.59
N ASP A 235 4.73 -15.24 -2.31
CA ASP A 235 4.89 -13.79 -2.17
C ASP A 235 4.98 -13.44 -0.68
N LEU A 236 6.20 -13.26 -0.17
CA LEU A 236 6.44 -12.89 1.22
C LEU A 236 5.94 -11.47 1.52
N CYS A 237 5.65 -10.63 0.51
CA CYS A 237 5.11 -9.29 0.75
C CYS A 237 3.65 -9.32 1.23
N LEU A 238 2.99 -10.47 1.15
CA LEU A 238 1.66 -10.69 1.70
C LEU A 238 1.69 -11.26 3.13
N ALA A 239 2.86 -11.64 3.64
CA ALA A 239 3.05 -12.25 4.95
C ALA A 239 3.56 -11.24 6.00
N ALA A 240 3.53 -11.63 7.27
CA ALA A 240 4.15 -10.92 8.38
C ALA A 240 5.51 -11.55 8.75
N GLY A 241 6.36 -10.80 9.44
CA GLY A 241 7.56 -11.35 10.09
C GLY A 241 7.21 -11.90 11.48
N ASP A 242 6.81 -13.16 11.53
CA ASP A 242 6.34 -13.87 12.72
C ASP A 242 7.45 -14.66 13.42
N TYR A 243 8.43 -15.14 12.65
CA TYR A 243 9.54 -15.94 13.14
C TYR A 243 10.87 -15.26 12.84
N SER A 244 11.85 -15.57 13.66
CA SER A 244 13.21 -15.12 13.42
C SER A 244 14.17 -16.23 13.76
N ALA A 245 15.05 -16.57 12.81
CA ALA A 245 16.12 -17.49 13.08
C ALA A 245 17.03 -16.90 14.18
N PRO A 246 17.36 -17.65 15.24
CA PRO A 246 18.17 -17.11 16.33
C PRO A 246 19.63 -16.91 15.87
N SER A 247 20.26 -15.81 16.30
CA SER A 247 21.69 -15.58 16.07
C SER A 247 22.53 -16.73 16.64
N GLY A 248 23.27 -17.45 15.80
CA GLY A 248 24.00 -18.67 16.18
C GLY A 248 23.16 -19.96 16.17
N GLY A 249 21.94 -19.90 15.63
CA GLY A 249 21.11 -21.05 15.25
C GLY A 249 21.55 -21.70 13.95
N CYS A 250 20.63 -22.42 13.28
CA CYS A 250 20.99 -23.23 12.11
C CYS A 250 21.40 -22.43 10.88
N THR A 251 20.96 -21.18 10.76
CA THR A 251 21.33 -20.25 9.69
C THR A 251 22.63 -19.49 10.01
N GLY A 252 23.06 -19.45 11.27
CA GLY A 252 24.17 -18.63 11.73
C GLY A 252 23.83 -17.14 11.93
N TYR A 253 22.77 -16.63 11.29
CA TYR A 253 22.32 -15.25 11.36
C TYR A 253 20.85 -15.12 11.78
N THR A 254 20.45 -13.89 12.08
CA THR A 254 19.04 -13.54 12.29
C THR A 254 18.38 -13.17 10.97
N SER A 255 17.27 -13.82 10.68
CA SER A 255 16.31 -13.44 9.64
C SER A 255 15.11 -12.81 10.33
N ALA A 256 14.73 -11.58 10.00
CA ALA A 256 13.66 -10.86 10.70
C ALA A 256 12.66 -10.22 9.74
N GLY A 257 12.67 -10.65 8.48
CA GLY A 257 11.74 -10.23 7.45
C GLY A 257 10.45 -11.02 7.48
N ASN A 258 9.66 -10.87 6.42
CA ASN A 258 8.40 -11.59 6.31
C ASN A 258 8.65 -13.07 6.04
N ASP A 259 7.82 -13.93 6.61
CA ASP A 259 8.02 -15.37 6.56
C ASP A 259 6.73 -16.16 6.34
N VAL A 260 6.87 -17.41 5.89
CA VAL A 260 5.76 -18.36 5.80
C VAL A 260 6.20 -19.76 6.21
N VAL A 261 5.24 -20.57 6.66
CA VAL A 261 5.49 -21.89 7.25
C VAL A 261 4.86 -23.03 6.46
N TYR A 262 5.68 -23.95 6.00
CA TYR A 262 5.25 -25.23 5.46
C TYR A 262 5.54 -26.35 6.45
N LYS A 263 4.81 -27.46 6.33
CA LYS A 263 5.07 -28.68 7.10
C LYS A 263 5.18 -29.89 6.21
N ILE A 264 5.97 -30.85 6.67
CA ILE A 264 6.18 -32.13 5.99
C ILE A 264 6.32 -33.24 7.01
N TYR A 265 5.72 -34.39 6.76
CA TYR A 265 5.90 -35.58 7.57
C TYR A 265 7.03 -36.42 6.97
N LEU A 266 8.02 -36.73 7.79
CA LEU A 266 9.16 -37.57 7.40
C LEU A 266 9.23 -38.78 8.31
N ALA A 267 9.52 -39.95 7.75
CA ALA A 267 9.90 -41.14 8.51
C ALA A 267 11.37 -41.05 8.95
N ALA A 268 11.74 -41.86 9.95
CA ALA A 268 13.12 -41.92 10.41
C ALA A 268 14.06 -42.37 9.27
N GLY A 269 15.10 -41.58 9.00
CA GLY A 269 16.09 -41.79 7.95
C GLY A 269 15.74 -41.15 6.60
N GLU A 270 14.54 -40.60 6.43
CA GLU A 270 14.16 -39.87 5.22
C GLU A 270 14.90 -38.53 5.11
N ALA A 271 15.19 -38.13 3.87
CA ALA A 271 15.86 -36.88 3.55
C ALA A 271 14.85 -35.87 2.99
N PHE A 272 15.06 -34.60 3.27
CA PHE A 272 14.29 -33.47 2.78
C PHE A 272 15.27 -32.41 2.31
N THR A 273 15.07 -31.89 1.10
CA THR A 273 15.80 -30.72 0.60
C THR A 273 14.80 -29.69 0.12
N ALA A 274 14.96 -28.46 0.57
CA ALA A 274 14.26 -27.31 0.02
C ALA A 274 15.28 -26.33 -0.56
N THR A 275 14.97 -25.83 -1.75
CA THR A 275 15.76 -24.84 -2.46
C THR A 275 14.88 -23.65 -2.76
N GLU A 276 15.35 -22.46 -2.42
CA GLU A 276 14.70 -21.20 -2.71
C GLU A 276 15.49 -20.44 -3.77
N THR A 277 14.77 -19.81 -4.69
CA THR A 277 15.36 -18.96 -5.72
C THR A 277 14.51 -17.70 -5.85
N GLY A 278 15.16 -16.55 -5.64
CA GLY A 278 14.54 -15.23 -5.64
C GLY A 278 15.56 -14.16 -5.98
N THR A 279 15.14 -12.89 -5.97
CA THR A 279 16.06 -11.75 -6.18
C THR A 279 16.55 -11.12 -4.88
N HIS A 280 16.12 -11.65 -3.74
CA HIS A 280 16.33 -11.07 -2.42
C HIS A 280 17.20 -11.99 -1.56
N ASP A 281 17.60 -11.45 -0.40
CA ASP A 281 18.35 -12.16 0.62
C ASP A 281 17.35 -12.92 1.50
N SER A 282 17.43 -14.24 1.47
CA SER A 282 16.46 -15.12 2.13
C SER A 282 17.17 -16.05 3.11
N ALA A 283 16.40 -16.59 4.04
CA ALA A 283 16.82 -17.68 4.90
C ALA A 283 15.82 -18.82 4.79
N LEU A 284 16.33 -20.04 4.65
CA LEU A 284 15.55 -21.26 4.78
C LEU A 284 15.93 -21.97 6.06
N TRP A 285 14.95 -22.42 6.84
CA TRP A 285 15.25 -23.16 8.06
C TRP A 285 14.16 -24.15 8.44
N VAL A 286 14.58 -25.22 9.11
CA VAL A 286 13.73 -26.36 9.48
C VAL A 286 13.70 -26.50 10.99
N VAL A 287 12.50 -26.55 11.56
CA VAL A 287 12.27 -26.72 13.00
C VAL A 287 11.46 -27.99 13.29
N THR A 288 11.61 -28.53 14.49
CA THR A 288 10.85 -29.70 14.96
C THR A 288 9.64 -29.35 15.81
N ASP A 289 9.61 -28.15 16.41
CA ASP A 289 8.49 -27.65 17.19
C ASP A 289 8.15 -26.23 16.75
N CYS A 290 7.04 -26.09 16.04
CA CYS A 290 6.53 -24.80 15.58
C CYS A 290 6.16 -23.85 16.73
N ALA A 291 5.92 -24.36 17.95
CA ALA A 291 5.70 -23.52 19.13
C ALA A 291 7.00 -23.01 19.76
N ASN A 292 8.16 -23.51 19.32
CA ASN A 292 9.49 -23.16 19.82
C ASN A 292 10.51 -23.15 18.67
N THR A 293 10.27 -22.30 17.67
CA THR A 293 11.10 -22.23 16.46
C THR A 293 12.56 -21.90 16.78
N ALA A 294 12.80 -20.94 17.68
CA ALA A 294 14.15 -20.57 18.12
C ALA A 294 14.91 -21.69 18.86
N GLY A 295 14.20 -22.57 19.58
CA GLY A 295 14.83 -23.63 20.38
C GLY A 295 14.95 -24.98 19.68
N THR A 296 14.30 -25.16 18.52
CA THR A 296 14.12 -26.48 17.89
C THR A 296 14.50 -26.54 16.43
N CYS A 297 15.22 -25.52 15.96
CA CYS A 297 15.85 -25.52 14.65
C CYS A 297 16.84 -26.68 14.53
N VAL A 298 16.72 -27.45 13.45
CA VAL A 298 17.51 -28.66 13.17
C VAL A 298 18.31 -28.59 11.87
N ALA A 299 17.95 -27.69 10.96
CA ALA A 299 18.70 -27.36 9.76
C ALA A 299 18.37 -25.94 9.31
N GLY A 300 19.30 -25.28 8.62
CA GLY A 300 19.09 -23.95 8.07
C GLY A 300 20.14 -23.63 7.02
N ALA A 301 19.82 -22.65 6.18
CA ALA A 301 20.67 -22.13 5.13
C ALA A 301 20.42 -20.61 5.03
N ASP A 302 21.52 -19.88 5.16
CA ASP A 302 21.66 -18.44 4.94
C ASP A 302 23.12 -18.20 4.50
N ASP A 303 23.53 -19.00 3.52
CA ASP A 303 24.94 -19.14 3.07
C ASP A 303 25.25 -18.24 1.88
N THR A 304 24.26 -17.50 1.41
CA THR A 304 24.23 -16.78 0.15
C THR A 304 23.85 -15.31 0.34
N PHE A 305 24.00 -14.49 -0.69
CA PHE A 305 23.61 -13.08 -0.66
C PHE A 305 22.38 -12.88 -1.56
N SER A 306 21.73 -11.73 -1.45
CA SER A 306 20.62 -11.31 -2.33
C SER A 306 20.77 -11.77 -3.79
N GLY A 307 19.83 -12.60 -4.25
CA GLY A 307 19.75 -13.09 -5.63
C GLY A 307 20.48 -14.40 -5.92
N ASP A 308 21.13 -14.99 -4.93
CA ASP A 308 21.69 -16.34 -5.00
C ASP A 308 20.62 -17.38 -4.57
N THR A 309 21.02 -18.62 -4.33
CA THR A 309 20.11 -19.76 -4.09
C THR A 309 20.36 -20.37 -2.73
N GLU A 310 19.37 -20.29 -1.85
CA GLU A 310 19.39 -20.89 -0.52
C GLU A 310 18.97 -22.36 -0.61
N ILE A 311 19.76 -23.27 -0.02
CA ILE A 311 19.49 -24.71 -0.03
C ILE A 311 19.62 -25.27 1.38
N VAL A 312 18.52 -25.77 1.94
CA VAL A 312 18.53 -26.51 3.19
C VAL A 312 18.33 -28.00 2.93
N SER A 313 19.22 -28.84 3.48
CA SER A 313 19.09 -30.30 3.45
C SER A 313 19.03 -30.87 4.87
N PHE A 314 18.12 -31.80 5.10
CA PHE A 314 17.86 -32.37 6.42
C PHE A 314 17.57 -33.88 6.32
N ASN A 315 18.06 -34.65 7.30
CA ASN A 315 17.76 -36.08 7.47
C ASN A 315 17.01 -36.28 8.78
N ALA A 316 15.78 -36.79 8.71
CA ALA A 316 14.92 -36.98 9.86
C ALA A 316 15.48 -38.07 10.80
N PRO A 317 15.89 -37.74 12.05
CA PRO A 317 16.39 -38.76 12.98
C PRO A 317 15.25 -39.62 13.56
N ALA A 318 14.02 -39.11 13.52
CA ALA A 318 12.83 -39.78 14.00
C ALA A 318 11.65 -39.48 13.06
N ALA A 319 10.62 -40.33 13.11
CA ALA A 319 9.40 -40.07 12.37
C ALA A 319 8.61 -38.92 13.04
N GLY A 320 8.11 -37.98 12.25
CA GLY A 320 7.35 -36.84 12.77
C GLY A 320 7.14 -35.72 11.75
N TRP A 321 6.44 -34.69 12.20
CA TRP A 321 6.28 -33.44 11.48
C TRP A 321 7.52 -32.56 11.65
N TYR A 322 7.98 -32.00 10.55
CA TYR A 322 9.01 -30.98 10.48
C TYR A 322 8.43 -29.77 9.75
N TYR A 323 8.88 -28.58 10.11
CA TYR A 323 8.35 -27.34 9.56
C TYR A 323 9.46 -26.60 8.83
N LEU A 324 9.23 -26.29 7.56
CA LEU A 324 10.09 -25.42 6.75
C LEU A 324 9.57 -24.00 6.89
N ILE A 325 10.45 -23.09 7.30
CA ILE A 325 10.20 -21.66 7.32
C ILE A 325 10.98 -21.05 6.15
N VAL A 326 10.26 -20.27 5.33
CA VAL A 326 10.81 -19.49 4.21
C VAL A 326 10.74 -18.04 4.65
N ASP A 327 11.88 -17.38 4.79
CA ASP A 327 12.01 -16.15 5.56
C ASP A 327 12.85 -15.13 4.78
N ALA A 328 12.46 -13.87 4.76
CA ALA A 328 13.28 -12.80 4.22
C ALA A 328 14.30 -12.31 5.28
N TYR A 329 15.54 -12.07 4.89
CA TYR A 329 16.59 -11.77 5.87
C TYR A 329 16.34 -10.48 6.69
N GLY A 330 16.07 -9.36 6.02
CA GLY A 330 16.00 -8.04 6.66
C GLY A 330 14.65 -7.71 7.30
N THR A 331 14.62 -6.90 8.35
CA THR A 331 13.36 -6.47 8.98
C THR A 331 12.41 -5.79 7.99
N GLY A 332 11.20 -6.34 7.85
CA GLY A 332 10.20 -5.90 6.89
C GLY A 332 10.58 -6.13 5.42
N ALA A 333 11.66 -6.86 5.15
CA ALA A 333 12.01 -7.29 3.82
C ALA A 333 11.00 -8.35 3.34
N CYS A 334 10.71 -8.33 2.05
CA CYS A 334 9.78 -9.25 1.43
C CYS A 334 10.13 -9.40 -0.06
N SER A 335 9.70 -10.51 -0.67
CA SER A 335 9.87 -10.75 -2.09
C SER A 335 8.94 -11.83 -2.63
N LEU A 336 8.78 -11.87 -3.95
CA LEU A 336 8.26 -13.03 -4.66
C LEU A 336 9.41 -14.01 -4.89
N THR A 337 9.27 -15.23 -4.36
CA THR A 337 10.25 -16.30 -4.47
C THR A 337 9.65 -17.58 -5.07
N THR A 338 10.49 -18.42 -5.66
CA THR A 338 10.16 -19.81 -6.01
C THR A 338 10.85 -20.79 -5.08
N VAL A 339 10.08 -21.67 -4.45
CA VAL A 339 10.58 -22.76 -3.62
C VAL A 339 10.41 -24.09 -4.37
N THR A 340 11.44 -24.92 -4.33
CA THR A 340 11.40 -26.31 -4.82
C THR A 340 11.73 -27.26 -3.68
N VAL A 341 11.02 -28.37 -3.63
CA VAL A 341 11.14 -29.37 -2.57
C VAL A 341 11.43 -30.73 -3.19
N ASP A 342 12.53 -31.33 -2.76
CA ASP A 342 12.84 -32.74 -2.98
C ASP A 342 12.64 -33.48 -1.67
N ALA A 343 11.53 -34.23 -1.59
CA ALA A 343 11.16 -34.98 -0.42
C ALA A 343 10.56 -36.33 -0.82
N PRO A 344 10.60 -37.33 0.08
CA PRO A 344 9.88 -38.58 -0.13
C PRO A 344 8.40 -38.28 -0.38
N VAL A 345 7.95 -38.68 -1.57
CA VAL A 345 6.53 -38.67 -1.92
C VAL A 345 5.78 -39.57 -0.95
N SER A 346 4.75 -39.03 -0.30
CA SER A 346 3.90 -39.78 0.63
C SER A 346 3.37 -41.03 -0.08
N ASN A 347 3.87 -42.18 0.32
CA ASN A 347 3.46 -43.49 -0.15
C ASN A 347 2.19 -43.95 0.56
N GLU A 348 1.15 -43.12 0.50
CA GLU A 348 -0.21 -43.51 0.85
C GLU A 348 -0.79 -44.36 -0.30
N ASN A 349 -0.77 -45.69 -0.10
CA ASN A 349 -1.31 -46.78 -0.93
C ASN A 349 -0.47 -47.34 -2.10
N THR A 350 0.26 -48.44 -1.86
CA THR A 350 -0.12 -49.81 -2.30
C THR A 350 1.04 -50.81 -2.16
N SER A 351 1.15 -51.46 -1.00
CA SER A 351 1.66 -52.84 -1.01
C SER A 351 0.47 -53.76 -1.29
N TRP A 352 0.49 -54.46 -2.43
CA TRP A 352 -0.51 -55.49 -2.79
C TRP A 352 -0.70 -56.55 -1.68
N SER A 353 0.25 -56.66 -0.76
CA SER A 353 0.21 -57.56 0.39
C SER A 353 -0.86 -57.18 1.42
N ASN A 354 -1.13 -55.87 1.61
CA ASN A 354 -2.10 -55.38 2.60
C ASN A 354 -3.55 -55.48 2.10
N VAL A 355 -3.77 -55.32 0.78
CA VAL A 355 -5.09 -55.53 0.15
C VAL A 355 -5.52 -57.01 0.23
N LYS A 356 -4.56 -57.95 0.09
CA LYS A 356 -4.85 -59.39 0.16
C LYS A 356 -5.26 -59.89 1.55
N THR A 357 -4.95 -59.16 2.61
CA THR A 357 -5.26 -59.57 3.99
C THR A 357 -6.68 -59.18 4.41
N MET A 358 -7.30 -58.20 3.76
CA MET A 358 -8.67 -57.74 4.09
C MET A 358 -9.80 -58.56 3.44
N TYR A 359 -9.49 -59.35 2.40
CA TYR A 359 -10.47 -60.19 1.69
C TYR A 359 -10.28 -61.70 1.95
N ARG A 360 -9.76 -62.08 3.13
CA ARG A 360 -9.67 -63.47 3.57
C ARG A 360 -10.59 -63.77 4.73
#